data_AF-A0A8H6VQY3-F1
#
_entry.id   AF-A0A8H6VQY3-F1
#
_cell.length_a   1.000
_cell.length_b   1.000
_cell.length_c   1.000
_cell.angle_alpha   90.00
_cell.angle_beta   90.00
_cell.angle_gamma   90.00
#
_symmetry.space_group_name_H-M   'P 1'
#
loop_
_entity.id
_entity.type
_entity.pdbx_description
1 polymer ?
#
loop_
_entity_poly.entity_id
_entity_poly.type
_entity_poly.pdbx_seq_one_letter_code
_entity_poly.pdbx_strand_id
1 'polypeptide(L)'
;MPFEDIPLSDGRKIPAIAFGTGSIYKWTDVTHYVQQALEAGFSHIDTAQAYETEAYVGNAIQQSALARSDFYITTKYSRPNLSVDESIRNSLSQLGLKFVDLYLIHQPSLSKDIVGTWVELEDVKKAGLAKSIGVSNFPVSSLEKIEADPRVHSLPTVNQIQLHPYNYAQQQPTVDWCQARGIVVEAYGGLSSLTKYPGGPVDPPVAAAARKLGISPTQVLMGWLRAKGVVIVTTTSNKGRLEEYLASGDLPPLPPSYVAAIDEAGAKGPPGAVRVAFERLSTYVVPNELAEGLRKVAKDRKEEEERDPELRQRRETMRKHARVAFVPLVLFLVGYLVYMWVLGPGWVF
;
A
#
# COMPACT_ATOMS: atom_id res chain seq x y z
N MET A 1 -18.78 -13.92 -5.90
CA MET A 1 -17.44 -13.33 -5.73
C MET A 1 -16.41 -14.41 -5.98
N PRO A 2 -15.40 -14.17 -6.84
CA PRO A 2 -14.37 -15.17 -7.20
C PRO A 2 -13.34 -15.43 -6.08
N PHE A 3 -13.34 -14.59 -5.05
CA PHE A 3 -12.57 -14.79 -3.83
C PHE A 3 -13.45 -15.47 -2.78
N GLU A 4 -12.95 -16.56 -2.19
CA GLU A 4 -13.59 -17.21 -1.04
C GLU A 4 -13.38 -16.38 0.23
N ASP A 5 -14.35 -16.44 1.15
CA ASP A 5 -14.21 -15.78 2.44
C ASP A 5 -13.22 -16.52 3.34
N ILE A 6 -12.43 -15.77 4.10
CA ILE A 6 -11.45 -16.29 5.06
C ILE A 6 -12.12 -16.36 6.45
N PRO A 7 -12.00 -17.49 7.18
CA PRO A 7 -12.51 -17.58 8.54
C PRO A 7 -11.69 -16.71 9.50
N LEU A 8 -12.38 -16.00 10.40
CA LEU A 8 -11.79 -15.28 11.52
C LEU A 8 -11.85 -16.11 12.80
N SER A 9 -10.94 -15.83 13.74
CA SER A 9 -10.85 -16.52 15.02
C SER A 9 -12.09 -16.35 15.93
N ASP A 10 -12.95 -15.38 15.64
CA ASP A 10 -14.23 -15.16 16.33
C ASP A 10 -15.42 -15.88 15.69
N GLY A 11 -15.18 -16.79 14.74
CA GLY A 11 -16.19 -17.60 14.05
C GLY A 11 -16.90 -16.88 12.91
N ARG A 12 -16.57 -15.61 12.65
CA ARG A 12 -17.06 -14.87 11.47
C ARG A 12 -16.17 -15.16 10.26
N LYS A 13 -16.53 -14.58 9.12
CA LYS A 13 -15.73 -14.65 7.90
C LYS A 13 -15.53 -13.26 7.32
N ILE A 14 -14.41 -13.06 6.64
CA ILE A 14 -14.04 -11.81 5.95
C ILE A 14 -13.86 -12.08 4.45
N PRO A 15 -14.41 -11.26 3.54
CA PRO A 15 -14.12 -11.39 2.12
C PRO A 15 -12.63 -11.16 1.85
N ALA A 16 -11.99 -12.07 1.12
CA ALA A 16 -10.53 -12.07 0.94
C ALA A 16 -9.97 -10.92 0.08
N ILE A 17 -10.84 -10.08 -0.50
CA ILE A 17 -10.43 -8.87 -1.22
C ILE A 17 -11.32 -7.69 -0.83
N ALA A 18 -10.70 -6.53 -0.58
CA ALA A 18 -11.34 -5.29 -0.22
C ALA A 18 -11.00 -4.16 -1.19
N PHE A 19 -11.95 -3.24 -1.38
CA PHE A 19 -11.72 -1.94 -1.97
C PHE A 19 -11.44 -0.91 -0.86
N GLY A 20 -10.22 -0.37 -0.84
CA GLY A 20 -9.76 0.60 0.14
C GLY A 20 -9.92 2.03 -0.33
N THR A 21 -10.49 2.91 0.50
CA THR A 21 -10.58 4.36 0.27
C THR A 21 -9.39 5.13 0.87
N GLY A 22 -8.21 4.52 0.84
CA GLY A 22 -7.02 4.88 1.63
C GLY A 22 -6.57 6.34 1.57
N SER A 23 -5.49 6.67 2.30
CA SER A 23 -5.00 8.05 2.50
C SER A 23 -4.72 8.86 1.23
N ILE A 24 -4.55 8.22 0.07
CA ILE A 24 -4.44 8.89 -1.23
C ILE A 24 -5.70 9.70 -1.60
N TYR A 25 -6.85 9.33 -1.05
CA TYR A 25 -8.13 10.00 -1.26
C TYR A 25 -8.55 10.85 -0.06
N LYS A 26 -7.62 11.18 0.84
CA LYS A 26 -7.95 12.00 2.00
C LYS A 26 -8.59 13.32 1.54
N TRP A 27 -9.74 13.66 2.12
CA TRP A 27 -10.55 14.84 1.76
C TRP A 27 -11.13 14.84 0.34
N THR A 28 -11.08 13.71 -0.37
CA THR A 28 -11.65 13.57 -1.72
C THR A 28 -13.03 12.92 -1.61
N ASP A 29 -13.99 13.37 -2.41
CA ASP A 29 -15.25 12.64 -2.57
C ASP A 29 -14.97 11.30 -3.27
N VAL A 30 -15.14 10.20 -2.52
CA VAL A 30 -14.92 8.83 -3.01
C VAL A 30 -16.22 8.13 -3.40
N THR A 31 -17.38 8.82 -3.37
CA THR A 31 -18.70 8.21 -3.60
C THR A 31 -18.72 7.42 -4.90
N HIS A 32 -18.27 8.05 -6.00
CA HIS A 32 -18.23 7.42 -7.32
C HIS A 32 -17.23 6.26 -7.42
N TYR A 33 -16.11 6.30 -6.69
CA TYR A 33 -15.15 5.20 -6.68
C TYR A 33 -15.67 3.98 -5.92
N VAL A 34 -16.34 4.22 -4.79
CA VAL A 34 -17.00 3.15 -4.03
C VAL A 34 -18.13 2.54 -4.86
N GLN A 35 -18.97 3.35 -5.51
CA GLN A 35 -20.02 2.86 -6.41
C GLN A 35 -19.46 1.96 -7.52
N GLN A 36 -18.39 2.41 -8.20
CA GLN A 36 -17.75 1.58 -9.23
C GLN A 36 -17.22 0.26 -8.68
N ALA A 37 -16.66 0.25 -7.46
CA ALA A 37 -16.21 -0.98 -6.82
C ALA A 37 -17.38 -1.92 -6.53
N LEU A 38 -18.50 -1.40 -6.00
CA LEU A 38 -19.71 -2.17 -5.75
C LEU A 38 -20.30 -2.75 -7.06
N GLU A 39 -20.39 -1.93 -8.11
CA GLU A 39 -20.86 -2.37 -9.43
C GLU A 39 -19.96 -3.44 -10.06
N ALA A 40 -18.64 -3.35 -9.85
CA ALA A 40 -17.70 -4.38 -10.29
C ALA A 40 -17.86 -5.71 -9.51
N GLY A 41 -18.45 -5.64 -8.31
CA GLY A 41 -18.77 -6.81 -7.48
C GLY A 41 -18.07 -6.84 -6.12
N PHE A 42 -17.29 -5.82 -5.74
CA PHE A 42 -16.71 -5.76 -4.39
C PHE A 42 -17.82 -5.66 -3.34
N SER A 43 -17.70 -6.45 -2.28
CA SER A 43 -18.57 -6.40 -1.10
C SER A 43 -17.85 -5.88 0.15
N HIS A 44 -16.52 -5.94 0.17
CA HIS A 44 -15.69 -5.49 1.29
C HIS A 44 -15.10 -4.10 1.02
N ILE A 45 -15.49 -3.12 1.83
CA ILE A 45 -15.00 -1.73 1.76
C ILE A 45 -14.13 -1.44 2.98
N ASP A 46 -12.88 -1.06 2.74
CA ASP A 46 -11.92 -0.63 3.77
C ASP A 46 -11.81 0.90 3.79
N THR A 47 -12.13 1.51 4.91
CA THR A 47 -11.99 2.96 5.14
C THR A 47 -11.33 3.22 6.49
N ALA A 48 -11.23 4.49 6.90
CA ALA A 48 -10.76 4.88 8.22
C ALA A 48 -11.19 6.31 8.55
N GLN A 49 -11.38 6.58 9.84
CA GLN A 49 -11.65 7.93 10.33
C GLN A 49 -10.54 8.94 9.98
N ALA A 50 -9.29 8.50 9.82
CA ALA A 50 -8.19 9.37 9.36
C ALA A 50 -8.28 9.80 7.89
N TYR A 51 -9.07 9.10 7.07
CA TYR A 51 -9.19 9.40 5.65
C TYR A 51 -10.18 10.52 5.37
N GLU A 52 -11.09 10.82 6.31
CA GLU A 52 -12.08 11.90 6.15
C GLU A 52 -13.00 11.67 4.94
N THR A 53 -13.26 10.39 4.65
CA THR A 53 -14.07 9.94 3.52
C THR A 53 -15.27 9.08 3.92
N GLU A 54 -15.45 8.79 5.21
CA GLU A 54 -16.50 7.92 5.73
C GLU A 54 -17.91 8.38 5.34
N ALA A 55 -18.16 9.70 5.30
CA ALA A 55 -19.44 10.24 4.83
C ALA A 55 -19.73 9.92 3.36
N TYR A 56 -18.71 9.98 2.50
CA TYR A 56 -18.85 9.62 1.08
C TYR A 56 -19.00 8.11 0.87
N VAL A 57 -18.34 7.30 1.70
CA VAL A 57 -18.57 5.85 1.74
C VAL A 57 -20.01 5.54 2.15
N GLY A 58 -20.52 6.20 3.20
CA GLY A 58 -21.90 6.09 3.64
C GLY A 58 -22.91 6.46 2.55
N ASN A 59 -22.66 7.56 1.84
CA ASN A 59 -23.47 7.97 0.70
C ASN A 59 -23.51 6.91 -0.41
N ALA A 60 -22.35 6.33 -0.77
CA ALA A 60 -22.29 5.28 -1.78
C ALA A 60 -23.06 4.02 -1.36
N ILE A 61 -22.98 3.62 -0.08
CA ILE A 61 -23.74 2.49 0.47
C ILE A 61 -25.25 2.77 0.41
N GLN A 62 -25.68 3.95 0.85
CA GLN A 62 -27.11 4.33 0.83
C GLN A 62 -27.68 4.44 -0.58
N GLN A 63 -26.87 4.88 -1.53
CA GLN A 63 -27.25 4.98 -2.94
C GLN A 63 -27.19 3.63 -3.67
N SER A 64 -26.55 2.62 -3.08
CA SER A 64 -26.59 1.27 -3.60
C SER A 64 -27.99 0.66 -3.41
N ALA A 65 -28.39 -0.23 -4.30
CA ALA A 65 -29.61 -1.02 -4.13
C ALA A 65 -29.40 -2.28 -3.25
N LEU A 66 -28.24 -2.40 -2.60
CA LEU A 66 -27.83 -3.60 -1.85
C LEU A 66 -28.30 -3.54 -0.39
N ALA A 67 -28.56 -4.72 0.19
CA ALA A 67 -28.89 -4.81 1.60
C ALA A 67 -27.64 -4.66 2.48
N ARG A 68 -27.80 -4.24 3.74
CA ARG A 68 -26.66 -4.12 4.68
C ARG A 68 -25.86 -5.43 4.82
N SER A 69 -26.51 -6.58 4.68
CA SER A 69 -25.91 -7.92 4.74
C SER A 69 -24.99 -8.23 3.56
N ASP A 70 -25.08 -7.47 2.46
CA ASP A 70 -24.27 -7.66 1.27
C ASP A 70 -22.91 -6.95 1.38
N PHE A 71 -22.71 -6.19 2.46
CA PHE A 71 -21.49 -5.43 2.73
C PHE A 71 -20.69 -6.02 3.88
N TYR A 72 -19.37 -5.97 3.72
CA TYR A 72 -18.40 -6.06 4.80
C TYR A 72 -17.68 -4.71 4.94
N ILE A 73 -17.93 -3.98 6.02
CA ILE A 73 -17.37 -2.64 6.21
C ILE A 73 -16.29 -2.66 7.28
N THR A 74 -15.09 -2.20 6.91
CA THR A 74 -13.94 -2.02 7.81
C THR A 74 -13.69 -0.52 8.02
N THR A 75 -13.62 -0.07 9.27
CA THR A 75 -13.09 1.26 9.62
C THR A 75 -12.13 1.18 10.80
N LYS A 76 -11.49 2.31 11.15
CA LYS A 76 -10.33 2.33 12.06
C LYS A 76 -10.36 3.49 13.04
N TYR A 77 -10.14 3.18 14.32
CA TYR A 77 -9.86 4.15 15.37
C TYR A 77 -8.59 4.93 15.02
N SER A 78 -8.76 6.22 14.74
CA SER A 78 -7.69 7.07 14.19
C SER A 78 -7.46 8.39 14.93
N ARG A 79 -8.25 8.68 15.98
CA ARG A 79 -8.30 9.99 16.66
C ARG A 79 -7.93 9.82 18.13
N PRO A 80 -6.65 9.96 18.50
CA PRO A 80 -6.17 9.74 19.88
C PRO A 80 -6.64 10.81 20.87
N ASN A 81 -7.31 11.86 20.37
CA ASN A 81 -7.94 12.92 21.15
C ASN A 81 -9.41 12.62 21.51
N LEU A 82 -9.96 11.50 21.05
CA LEU A 82 -11.30 11.00 21.40
C LEU A 82 -11.16 9.67 22.13
N SER A 83 -12.15 9.30 22.93
CA SER A 83 -12.26 7.91 23.38
C SER A 83 -12.56 6.97 22.21
N VAL A 84 -12.30 5.66 22.39
CA VAL A 84 -12.63 4.66 21.37
C VAL A 84 -14.13 4.63 21.08
N ASP A 85 -14.99 4.71 22.10
CA ASP A 85 -16.46 4.71 21.97
C ASP A 85 -16.96 5.93 21.18
N GLU A 86 -16.49 7.15 21.52
CA GLU A 86 -16.83 8.36 20.77
C GLU A 86 -16.37 8.25 19.31
N SER A 87 -15.16 7.75 19.09
CA SER A 87 -14.60 7.59 17.76
C SER A 87 -15.42 6.63 16.88
N ILE A 88 -15.80 5.46 17.38
CA ILE A 88 -16.62 4.51 16.60
C ILE A 88 -18.02 5.07 16.34
N ARG A 89 -18.64 5.75 17.32
CA ARG A 89 -19.98 6.35 17.11
C ARG A 89 -19.93 7.45 16.05
N ASN A 90 -18.87 8.25 16.03
CA ASN A 90 -18.66 9.24 14.99
C ASN A 90 -18.50 8.58 13.61
N SER A 91 -17.68 7.53 13.49
CA SER A 91 -17.54 6.76 12.25
C SER A 91 -18.86 6.15 11.79
N LEU A 92 -19.63 5.55 12.70
CA LEU A 92 -20.96 4.98 12.42
C LEU A 92 -21.96 6.04 11.93
N SER A 93 -21.95 7.21 12.55
CA SER A 93 -22.78 8.36 12.13
C SER A 93 -22.42 8.79 10.70
N GLN A 94 -21.13 8.98 10.41
CA GLN A 94 -20.65 9.37 9.09
C GLN A 94 -20.99 8.33 8.03
N LEU A 95 -20.81 7.04 8.34
CA LEU A 95 -21.16 5.94 7.44
C LEU A 95 -22.68 5.74 7.28
N GLY A 96 -23.49 6.32 8.17
CA GLY A 96 -24.93 6.05 8.24
C GLY A 96 -25.25 4.60 8.63
N LEU A 97 -24.41 3.98 9.47
CA LEU A 97 -24.50 2.57 9.85
C LEU A 97 -24.76 2.39 11.36
N LYS A 98 -25.37 1.26 11.73
CA LYS A 98 -25.55 0.87 13.14
C LYS A 98 -24.37 0.07 13.70
N PHE A 99 -23.62 -0.59 12.81
CA PHE A 99 -22.42 -1.36 13.15
C PHE A 99 -21.50 -1.47 11.93
N VAL A 100 -20.21 -1.69 12.18
CA VAL A 100 -19.22 -2.12 11.19
C VAL A 100 -18.90 -3.61 11.35
N ASP A 101 -18.44 -4.25 10.28
CA ASP A 101 -18.08 -5.66 10.32
C ASP A 101 -16.72 -5.85 11.01
N LEU A 102 -15.77 -4.96 10.75
CA LEU A 102 -14.46 -4.94 11.38
C LEU A 102 -14.07 -3.54 11.85
N TYR A 103 -13.58 -3.43 13.08
CA TYR A 103 -13.03 -2.19 13.62
C TYR A 103 -11.59 -2.38 14.09
N LEU A 104 -10.69 -1.51 13.62
CA LEU A 104 -9.25 -1.65 13.85
C LEU A 104 -8.66 -0.50 14.68
N ILE A 105 -7.68 -0.78 15.54
CA ILE A 105 -6.73 0.27 15.98
C ILE A 105 -5.82 0.58 14.79
N HIS A 106 -5.86 1.81 14.25
CA HIS A 106 -5.19 2.11 12.97
C HIS A 106 -3.66 2.05 13.03
N GLN A 107 -3.07 2.44 14.16
CA GLN A 107 -1.62 2.41 14.40
C GLN A 107 -1.40 2.24 15.91
N PRO A 108 -0.35 1.53 16.35
CA PRO A 108 -0.05 1.38 17.78
C PRO A 108 0.28 2.71 18.46
N SER A 109 0.83 3.69 17.72
CA SER A 109 1.18 5.01 18.22
C SER A 109 -0.01 5.90 18.58
N LEU A 110 -1.24 5.52 18.22
CA LEU A 110 -2.46 6.24 18.61
C LEU A 110 -2.91 5.88 20.03
N SER A 111 -2.31 4.86 20.62
CA SER A 111 -2.61 4.40 21.97
C SER A 111 -1.49 4.83 22.93
N LYS A 112 -1.84 5.59 23.97
CA LYS A 112 -0.90 5.84 25.09
C LYS A 112 -0.66 4.57 25.89
N ASP A 113 -1.72 3.80 26.12
CA ASP A 113 -1.70 2.43 26.62
C ASP A 113 -2.33 1.53 25.56
N ILE A 114 -1.49 0.75 24.86
CA ILE A 114 -1.93 -0.17 23.80
C ILE A 114 -2.95 -1.18 24.32
N VAL A 115 -2.74 -1.71 25.52
CA VAL A 115 -3.63 -2.72 26.08
C VAL A 115 -4.94 -2.09 26.53
N GLY A 116 -4.88 -0.94 27.21
CA GLY A 116 -6.08 -0.19 27.59
C GLY A 116 -6.96 0.13 26.37
N THR A 117 -6.36 0.60 25.27
CA THR A 117 -7.12 0.81 24.02
C THR A 117 -7.68 -0.47 23.43
N TRP A 118 -6.97 -1.60 23.53
CA TRP A 118 -7.49 -2.90 23.07
C TRP A 118 -8.71 -3.35 23.89
N VAL A 119 -8.66 -3.21 25.22
CA VAL A 119 -9.81 -3.51 26.11
C VAL A 119 -11.01 -2.64 25.74
N GLU A 120 -10.82 -1.35 25.42
CA GLU A 120 -11.90 -0.51 24.92
C GLU A 120 -12.49 -1.01 23.59
N LEU A 121 -11.68 -1.61 22.69
CA LEU A 121 -12.22 -2.27 21.48
C LEU A 121 -13.05 -3.52 21.82
N GLU A 122 -12.69 -4.28 22.86
CA GLU A 122 -13.51 -5.40 23.33
C GLU A 122 -14.89 -4.90 23.81
N ASP A 123 -14.94 -3.75 24.47
CA ASP A 123 -16.20 -3.10 24.86
C ASP A 123 -17.02 -2.63 23.63
N VAL A 124 -16.38 -2.08 22.60
CA VAL A 124 -17.05 -1.75 21.31
C VAL A 124 -17.69 -2.99 20.68
N LYS A 125 -16.98 -4.13 20.69
CA LYS A 125 -17.52 -5.40 20.19
C LYS A 125 -18.68 -5.88 21.03
N LYS A 126 -18.55 -5.84 22.36
CA LYS A 126 -19.61 -6.22 23.32
C LYS A 126 -20.86 -5.37 23.16
N ALA A 127 -20.71 -4.07 22.89
CA ALA A 127 -21.81 -3.14 22.61
C ALA A 127 -22.47 -3.38 21.24
N GLY A 128 -21.91 -4.25 20.39
CA GLY A 128 -22.44 -4.60 19.09
C GLY A 128 -22.18 -3.57 17.99
N LEU A 129 -21.33 -2.57 18.27
CA LEU A 129 -20.95 -1.49 17.34
C LEU A 129 -19.95 -1.97 16.28
N ALA A 130 -19.15 -2.99 16.61
CA ALA A 130 -18.32 -3.73 15.67
C ALA A 130 -18.58 -5.24 15.84
N LYS A 131 -18.58 -6.00 14.74
CA LYS A 131 -18.79 -7.46 14.82
C LYS A 131 -17.49 -8.22 15.09
N SER A 132 -16.41 -7.79 14.46
CA SER A 132 -15.04 -8.22 14.70
C SER A 132 -14.17 -7.02 15.04
N ILE A 133 -13.09 -7.27 15.79
CA ILE A 133 -12.12 -6.24 16.17
C ILE A 133 -10.72 -6.73 15.83
N GLY A 134 -9.85 -5.79 15.49
CA GLY A 134 -8.48 -6.08 15.10
C GLY A 134 -7.57 -4.87 15.27
N VAL A 135 -6.38 -4.98 14.70
CA VAL A 135 -5.36 -3.95 14.74
C VAL A 135 -4.80 -3.70 13.35
N SER A 136 -4.05 -2.61 13.20
CA SER A 136 -3.35 -2.29 11.98
C SER A 136 -1.97 -1.74 12.29
N ASN A 137 -0.96 -2.24 11.57
CA ASN A 137 0.45 -1.87 11.71
C ASN A 137 1.06 -2.24 13.06
N PHE A 138 0.57 -3.32 13.68
CA PHE A 138 1.13 -3.80 14.94
C PHE A 138 2.28 -4.77 14.67
N PRO A 139 3.51 -4.46 15.11
CA PRO A 139 4.59 -5.43 15.12
C PRO A 139 4.34 -6.50 16.19
N VAL A 140 5.08 -7.62 16.10
CA VAL A 140 5.03 -8.72 17.09
C VAL A 140 5.12 -8.20 18.52
N SER A 141 6.04 -7.28 18.82
CA SER A 141 6.24 -6.73 20.17
C SER A 141 5.03 -5.96 20.73
N SER A 142 4.15 -5.42 19.88
CA SER A 142 2.90 -4.80 20.32
C SER A 142 1.80 -5.84 20.52
N LEU A 143 1.77 -6.87 19.69
CA LEU A 143 0.81 -7.97 19.80
C LEU A 143 1.07 -8.83 21.04
N GLU A 144 2.33 -9.08 21.38
CA GLU A 144 2.73 -9.80 22.60
C GLU A 144 2.28 -9.08 23.87
N LYS A 145 2.25 -7.73 23.86
CA LYS A 145 1.72 -6.95 24.99
C LYS A 145 0.22 -7.16 25.17
N ILE A 146 -0.53 -7.28 24.08
CA ILE A 146 -1.96 -7.59 24.11
C ILE A 146 -2.15 -9.03 24.61
N GLU A 147 -1.41 -9.99 24.05
CA GLU A 147 -1.53 -11.41 24.41
C GLU A 147 -1.19 -11.69 25.88
N ALA A 148 -0.21 -10.98 26.45
CA ALA A 148 0.29 -11.25 27.80
C ALA A 148 -0.52 -10.57 28.93
N ASP A 149 -1.41 -9.61 28.63
CA ASP A 149 -2.09 -8.83 29.67
C ASP A 149 -3.39 -9.52 30.15
N PRO A 150 -3.58 -9.71 31.46
CA PRO A 150 -4.73 -10.44 32.01
C PRO A 150 -6.08 -9.72 31.81
N ARG A 151 -6.08 -8.44 31.42
CA ARG A 151 -7.31 -7.70 31.09
C ARG A 151 -7.88 -8.09 29.73
N VAL A 152 -7.10 -8.73 28.86
CA VAL A 152 -7.48 -9.06 27.49
C VAL A 152 -8.25 -10.38 27.46
N HIS A 153 -9.42 -10.37 26.82
CA HIS A 153 -10.28 -11.55 26.72
C HIS A 153 -10.20 -12.27 25.37
N SER A 154 -9.71 -11.58 24.34
CA SER A 154 -9.58 -12.09 22.99
C SER A 154 -8.43 -11.44 22.23
N LEU A 155 -7.74 -12.23 21.41
CA LEU A 155 -6.73 -11.70 20.49
C LEU A 155 -7.40 -10.97 19.31
N PRO A 156 -6.68 -10.03 18.65
CA PRO A 156 -7.12 -9.43 17.41
C PRO A 156 -7.50 -10.49 16.37
N THR A 157 -8.64 -10.31 15.69
CA THR A 157 -9.03 -11.20 14.58
C THR A 157 -8.24 -10.91 13.30
N VAL A 158 -7.80 -9.66 13.15
CA VAL A 158 -7.06 -9.16 11.98
C VAL A 158 -5.88 -8.28 12.43
N ASN A 159 -4.76 -8.37 11.72
CA ASN A 159 -3.70 -7.36 11.73
C ASN A 159 -3.48 -6.84 10.30
N GLN A 160 -3.96 -5.62 10.02
CA GLN A 160 -3.82 -5.01 8.71
C GLN A 160 -2.46 -4.29 8.57
N ILE A 161 -1.59 -4.72 7.66
CA ILE A 161 -0.21 -4.19 7.51
C ILE A 161 0.12 -3.87 6.05
N GLN A 162 1.12 -3.00 5.84
CA GLN A 162 1.70 -2.84 4.51
C GLN A 162 2.47 -4.11 4.16
N LEU A 163 2.07 -4.81 3.10
CA LEU A 163 2.74 -6.03 2.67
C LEU A 163 2.85 -6.07 1.15
N HIS A 164 4.09 -6.04 0.65
CA HIS A 164 4.43 -6.16 -0.77
C HIS A 164 5.82 -6.81 -0.90
N PRO A 165 6.25 -7.26 -2.09
CA PRO A 165 7.50 -8.02 -2.21
C PRO A 165 8.73 -7.35 -1.57
N TYR A 166 8.91 -6.04 -1.73
CA TYR A 166 10.08 -5.33 -1.18
C TYR A 166 10.14 -5.17 0.36
N ASN A 167 9.04 -5.39 1.08
CA ASN A 167 9.04 -5.33 2.56
C ASN A 167 8.69 -6.67 3.20
N TYR A 168 8.40 -7.70 2.40
CA TYR A 168 7.95 -9.00 2.89
C TYR A 168 8.95 -9.66 3.83
N ALA A 169 10.25 -9.63 3.53
CA ALA A 169 11.28 -10.18 4.41
C ALA A 169 11.29 -9.54 5.81
N GLN A 170 10.94 -8.25 5.92
CA GLN A 170 10.84 -7.55 7.20
C GLN A 170 9.53 -7.86 7.92
N GLN A 171 8.45 -8.08 7.17
CA GLN A 171 7.12 -8.37 7.70
C GLN A 171 6.88 -9.85 8.01
N GLN A 172 7.67 -10.77 7.44
CA GLN A 172 7.52 -12.21 7.58
C GLN A 172 7.36 -12.64 9.05
N PRO A 173 8.18 -12.16 10.03
CA PRO A 173 7.98 -12.54 11.42
C PRO A 173 6.60 -12.15 11.97
N THR A 174 6.08 -10.98 11.58
CA THR A 174 4.73 -10.53 11.96
C THR A 174 3.65 -11.39 11.32
N VAL A 175 3.81 -11.73 10.03
CA VAL A 175 2.88 -12.59 9.29
C VAL A 175 2.79 -13.97 9.94
N ASP A 176 3.93 -14.61 10.18
CA ASP A 176 4.02 -15.94 10.75
C ASP A 176 3.43 -15.97 12.17
N TRP A 177 3.76 -14.95 12.98
CA TRP A 177 3.24 -14.83 14.35
C TRP A 177 1.72 -14.68 14.38
N CYS A 178 1.16 -13.87 13.47
CA CYS A 178 -0.28 -13.68 13.35
C CYS A 178 -0.97 -14.98 12.92
N GLN A 179 -0.48 -15.63 11.87
CA GLN A 179 -1.06 -16.87 11.33
C GLN A 179 -1.02 -18.02 12.35
N ALA A 180 0.07 -18.16 13.10
CA ALA A 180 0.20 -19.16 14.15
C ALA A 180 -0.86 -19.01 15.27
N ARG A 181 -1.47 -17.83 15.41
CA ARG A 181 -2.50 -17.50 16.41
C ARG A 181 -3.90 -17.33 15.82
N GLY A 182 -4.08 -17.66 14.54
CA GLY A 182 -5.36 -17.48 13.85
C GLY A 182 -5.75 -16.00 13.65
N ILE A 183 -4.77 -15.09 13.70
CA ILE A 183 -4.96 -13.68 13.34
C ILE A 183 -4.75 -13.55 11.85
N VAL A 184 -5.80 -13.12 11.13
CA VAL A 184 -5.72 -12.93 9.68
C VAL A 184 -4.89 -11.69 9.37
N VAL A 185 -3.92 -11.82 8.49
CA VAL A 185 -3.19 -10.66 7.97
C VAL A 185 -3.98 -10.05 6.82
N GLU A 186 -4.16 -8.73 6.86
CA GLU A 186 -4.78 -7.97 5.79
C GLU A 186 -3.74 -7.03 5.16
N ALA A 187 -3.44 -7.24 3.88
CA ALA A 187 -2.35 -6.60 3.17
C ALA A 187 -2.83 -5.40 2.38
N TYR A 188 -2.47 -4.19 2.81
CA TYR A 188 -2.60 -3.01 1.97
C TYR A 188 -1.33 -2.75 1.17
N GLY A 189 -1.50 -2.13 -0.01
CA GLY A 189 -0.39 -1.70 -0.85
C GLY A 189 0.40 -2.84 -1.50
N GLY A 190 -0.19 -4.03 -1.65
CA GLY A 190 0.47 -5.20 -2.24
C GLY A 190 1.01 -5.02 -3.65
N LEU A 191 0.43 -4.09 -4.43
CA LEU A 191 0.89 -3.75 -5.78
C LEU A 191 1.96 -2.64 -5.80
N SER A 192 2.57 -2.29 -4.67
CA SER A 192 3.54 -1.19 -4.58
C SER A 192 4.78 -1.42 -5.46
N SER A 193 5.19 -2.68 -5.70
CA SER A 193 6.30 -2.98 -6.61
C SER A 193 6.02 -2.55 -8.05
N LEU A 194 4.77 -2.65 -8.53
CA LEU A 194 4.40 -2.20 -9.88
C LEU A 194 4.03 -0.71 -9.93
N THR A 195 3.43 -0.19 -8.86
CA THR A 195 2.81 1.15 -8.89
C THR A 195 3.68 2.26 -8.31
N LYS A 196 4.45 1.95 -7.25
CA LYS A 196 5.32 2.93 -6.56
C LYS A 196 6.79 2.75 -6.94
N TYR A 197 7.19 1.51 -7.21
CA TYR A 197 8.59 1.11 -7.41
C TYR A 197 8.83 0.39 -8.76
N PRO A 198 8.29 0.90 -9.89
CA PRO A 198 8.46 0.25 -11.18
C PRO A 198 9.95 0.20 -11.57
N GLY A 199 10.28 -0.73 -12.46
CA GLY A 199 11.66 -0.97 -12.92
C GLY A 199 12.52 -1.63 -11.86
N GLY A 200 11.95 -2.14 -10.76
CA GLY A 200 12.68 -2.70 -9.64
C GLY A 200 13.08 -4.18 -9.81
N PRO A 201 13.84 -4.76 -8.86
CA PRO A 201 14.25 -6.17 -8.91
C PRO A 201 13.10 -7.19 -9.04
N VAL A 202 11.88 -6.83 -8.63
CA VAL A 202 10.68 -7.69 -8.69
C VAL A 202 10.07 -7.74 -10.09
N ASP A 203 10.32 -6.76 -10.95
CA ASP A 203 9.71 -6.69 -12.28
C ASP A 203 10.11 -7.88 -13.18
N PRO A 204 11.39 -8.31 -13.27
CA PRO A 204 11.77 -9.46 -14.09
C PRO A 204 11.06 -10.79 -13.74
N PRO A 205 11.03 -11.27 -12.47
CA PRO A 205 10.32 -12.50 -12.15
C PRO A 205 8.80 -12.37 -12.33
N VAL A 206 8.21 -11.20 -12.03
CA VAL A 206 6.78 -10.95 -12.29
C VAL A 206 6.47 -11.02 -13.78
N ALA A 207 7.28 -10.37 -14.61
CA ALA A 207 7.10 -10.37 -16.06
C ALA A 207 7.32 -11.77 -16.67
N ALA A 208 8.25 -12.56 -16.12
CA ALA A 208 8.47 -13.94 -16.54
C ALA A 208 7.26 -14.83 -16.22
N ALA A 209 6.70 -14.71 -15.00
CA ALA A 209 5.48 -15.42 -14.61
C ALA A 209 4.29 -15.01 -15.48
N ALA A 210 4.07 -13.70 -15.67
CA ALA A 210 3.00 -13.15 -16.50
C ALA A 210 3.02 -13.73 -17.92
N ARG A 211 4.19 -13.69 -18.58
CA ARG A 211 4.35 -14.27 -19.93
C ARG A 211 4.11 -15.77 -19.97
N LYS A 212 4.61 -16.53 -18.99
CA LYS A 212 4.48 -17.99 -18.98
C LYS A 212 3.05 -18.44 -18.72
N LEU A 213 2.33 -17.72 -17.86
CA LEU A 213 0.99 -18.06 -17.41
C LEU A 213 -0.11 -17.40 -18.25
N GLY A 214 0.22 -16.45 -19.13
CA GLY A 214 -0.75 -15.75 -19.96
C GLY A 214 -1.66 -14.81 -19.17
N ILE A 215 -1.17 -14.27 -18.04
CA ILE A 215 -1.90 -13.37 -17.14
C ILE A 215 -1.13 -12.05 -16.97
N SER A 216 -1.76 -11.04 -16.39
CA SER A 216 -1.11 -9.74 -16.21
C SER A 216 -0.10 -9.72 -15.03
N PRO A 217 0.85 -8.76 -15.02
CA PRO A 217 1.70 -8.52 -13.85
C PRO A 217 0.91 -8.27 -12.55
N THR A 218 -0.22 -7.57 -12.64
CA THR A 218 -1.14 -7.35 -11.50
C THR A 218 -1.62 -8.69 -10.95
N GLN A 219 -2.15 -9.55 -11.83
CA GLN A 219 -2.67 -10.88 -11.46
C GLN A 219 -1.59 -11.78 -10.85
N VAL A 220 -0.34 -11.69 -11.34
CA VAL A 220 0.80 -12.37 -10.70
C VAL A 220 1.01 -11.91 -9.27
N LEU A 221 1.00 -10.61 -9.00
CA LEU A 221 1.16 -10.10 -7.63
C LEU A 221 -0.05 -10.39 -6.73
N MET A 222 -1.27 -10.41 -7.27
CA MET A 222 -2.44 -10.90 -6.55
C MET A 222 -2.28 -12.37 -6.17
N GLY A 223 -1.77 -13.19 -7.10
CA GLY A 223 -1.43 -14.59 -6.83
C GLY A 223 -0.34 -14.74 -5.77
N TRP A 224 0.66 -13.86 -5.77
CA TRP A 224 1.69 -13.81 -4.72
C TRP A 224 1.09 -13.48 -3.34
N LEU A 225 0.21 -12.47 -3.24
CA LEU A 225 -0.49 -12.14 -2.00
C LEU A 225 -1.36 -13.31 -1.51
N ARG A 226 -2.14 -13.93 -2.41
CA ARG A 226 -2.94 -15.13 -2.09
C ARG A 226 -2.06 -16.26 -1.55
N ALA A 227 -0.89 -16.48 -2.13
CA ALA A 227 0.07 -17.48 -1.65
C ALA A 227 0.62 -17.16 -0.25
N LYS A 228 0.53 -15.92 0.23
CA LYS A 228 0.86 -15.54 1.61
C LYS A 228 -0.30 -15.72 2.58
N GLY A 229 -1.48 -16.13 2.12
CA GLY A 229 -2.66 -16.37 2.98
C GLY A 229 -3.19 -15.10 3.63
N VAL A 230 -3.20 -13.98 2.90
CA VAL A 230 -3.64 -12.67 3.40
C VAL A 230 -4.92 -12.19 2.72
N VAL A 231 -5.72 -11.39 3.41
CA VAL A 231 -6.78 -10.57 2.80
C VAL A 231 -6.10 -9.45 1.99
N ILE A 232 -6.60 -9.14 0.80
CA ILE A 232 -5.99 -8.16 -0.11
C ILE A 232 -6.77 -6.85 -0.09
N VAL A 233 -6.15 -5.74 0.32
CA VAL A 233 -6.75 -4.40 0.24
C VAL A 233 -6.16 -3.65 -0.94
N THR A 234 -7.01 -3.34 -1.91
CA THR A 234 -6.62 -2.65 -3.16
C THR A 234 -7.31 -1.32 -3.29
N THR A 235 -6.71 -0.41 -4.05
CA THR A 235 -7.28 0.90 -4.32
C THR A 235 -7.03 1.27 -5.77
N THR A 236 -8.07 1.77 -6.46
CA THR A 236 -7.95 2.32 -7.81
C THR A 236 -9.15 3.18 -8.16
N SER A 237 -8.95 4.18 -9.03
CA SER A 237 -10.03 4.94 -9.67
C SER A 237 -10.39 4.40 -11.06
N ASN A 238 -9.76 3.30 -11.50
CA ASN A 238 -9.95 2.74 -12.84
C ASN A 238 -10.83 1.48 -12.79
N LYS A 239 -11.99 1.52 -13.46
CA LYS A 239 -12.94 0.40 -13.52
C LYS A 239 -12.34 -0.89 -14.06
N GLY A 240 -11.58 -0.84 -15.15
CA GLY A 240 -10.94 -2.04 -15.71
C GLY A 240 -9.96 -2.71 -14.76
N ARG A 241 -9.30 -1.95 -13.87
CA ARG A 241 -8.45 -2.53 -12.81
C ARG A 241 -9.27 -3.20 -11.71
N LEU A 242 -10.44 -2.68 -11.36
CA LEU A 242 -11.35 -3.33 -10.40
C LEU A 242 -11.75 -4.72 -10.91
N GLU A 243 -12.14 -4.80 -12.17
CA GLU A 243 -12.50 -6.05 -12.85
C GLU A 243 -11.30 -7.02 -12.90
N GLU A 244 -10.11 -6.53 -13.24
CA GLU A 244 -8.87 -7.31 -13.23
C GLU A 244 -8.52 -7.86 -11.83
N TYR A 245 -8.68 -7.05 -10.79
CA TYR A 245 -8.43 -7.46 -9.40
C TYR A 245 -9.37 -8.58 -8.99
N LEU A 246 -10.67 -8.47 -9.31
CA LEU A 246 -11.64 -9.52 -9.02
C LEU A 246 -11.37 -10.78 -9.82
N ALA A 247 -11.09 -10.67 -11.12
CA ALA A 247 -10.74 -11.81 -11.98
C ALA A 247 -9.49 -12.57 -11.50
N SER A 248 -8.66 -11.96 -10.65
CA SER A 248 -7.52 -12.65 -10.01
C SER A 248 -7.93 -13.76 -9.05
N GLY A 249 -9.17 -13.75 -8.56
CA GLY A 249 -9.73 -14.79 -7.67
C GLY A 249 -9.92 -16.13 -8.37
N ASP A 250 -10.34 -16.10 -9.64
CA ASP A 250 -10.60 -17.29 -10.47
C ASP A 250 -9.32 -17.95 -11.00
N LEU A 251 -8.17 -17.29 -10.86
CA LEU A 251 -6.90 -17.84 -11.32
C LEU A 251 -6.42 -18.98 -10.42
N PRO A 252 -5.78 -20.02 -11.00
CA PRO A 252 -5.09 -21.04 -10.22
C PRO A 252 -4.05 -20.44 -9.27
N PRO A 253 -3.71 -21.15 -8.17
CA PRO A 253 -2.62 -20.72 -7.29
C PRO A 253 -1.33 -20.45 -8.05
N LEU A 254 -0.64 -19.37 -7.71
CA LEU A 254 0.64 -19.04 -8.33
C LEU A 254 1.66 -20.16 -8.00
N PRO A 255 2.33 -20.76 -9.00
CA PRO A 255 3.30 -21.82 -8.74
C PRO A 255 4.38 -21.43 -7.72
N PRO A 256 4.76 -22.31 -6.77
CA PRO A 256 5.71 -21.98 -5.71
C PRO A 256 7.05 -21.43 -6.18
N SER A 257 7.53 -21.86 -7.35
CA SER A 257 8.76 -21.33 -7.95
C SER A 257 8.68 -19.84 -8.30
N TYR A 258 7.52 -19.35 -8.75
CA TYR A 258 7.32 -17.92 -9.01
C TYR A 258 7.16 -17.13 -7.71
N VAL A 259 6.49 -17.70 -6.70
CA VAL A 259 6.42 -17.09 -5.36
C VAL A 259 7.84 -16.89 -4.80
N ALA A 260 8.66 -17.94 -4.82
CA ALA A 260 10.03 -17.90 -4.34
C ALA A 260 10.91 -16.90 -5.12
N ALA A 261 10.76 -16.85 -6.45
CA ALA A 261 11.50 -15.89 -7.27
C ALA A 261 11.12 -14.43 -6.97
N ILE A 262 9.84 -14.16 -6.70
CA ILE A 262 9.35 -12.84 -6.28
C ILE A 262 9.88 -12.50 -4.87
N ASP A 263 9.90 -13.45 -3.95
CA ASP A 263 10.45 -13.26 -2.60
C ASP A 263 11.95 -12.93 -2.64
N GLU A 264 12.75 -13.70 -3.40
CA GLU A 264 14.19 -13.47 -3.57
C GLU A 264 14.47 -12.11 -4.19
N ALA A 265 13.69 -11.72 -5.20
CA ALA A 265 13.78 -10.40 -5.81
C ALA A 265 13.38 -9.28 -4.83
N GLY A 266 12.31 -9.49 -4.07
CA GLY A 266 11.82 -8.56 -3.06
C GLY A 266 12.86 -8.29 -1.96
N ALA A 267 13.60 -9.33 -1.54
CA ALA A 267 14.66 -9.21 -0.53
C ALA A 267 15.82 -8.28 -0.95
N LYS A 268 15.97 -7.99 -2.24
CA LYS A 268 16.95 -7.02 -2.77
C LYS A 268 16.55 -5.56 -2.53
N GLY A 269 15.32 -5.33 -2.05
CA GLY A 269 14.78 -4.01 -1.78
C GLY A 269 14.30 -3.27 -3.04
N PRO A 270 13.62 -2.12 -2.87
CA PRO A 270 13.13 -1.33 -3.99
C PRO A 270 14.30 -0.74 -4.81
N PRO A 271 14.07 -0.31 -6.06
CA PRO A 271 15.04 0.46 -6.83
C PRO A 271 15.51 1.68 -6.03
N GLY A 272 16.83 1.93 -6.03
CA GLY A 272 17.41 3.08 -5.31
C GLY A 272 16.83 4.41 -5.80
N ALA A 273 16.68 5.39 -4.90
CA ALA A 273 16.01 6.67 -5.15
C ALA A 273 16.52 7.42 -6.39
N VAL A 274 17.83 7.31 -6.68
CA VAL A 274 18.46 7.92 -7.87
C VAL A 274 17.98 7.26 -9.17
N ARG A 275 17.76 5.94 -9.18
CA ARG A 275 17.27 5.21 -10.36
C ARG A 275 15.80 5.53 -10.63
N VAL A 276 14.97 5.58 -9.59
CA VAL A 276 13.54 5.95 -9.71
C VAL A 276 13.38 7.37 -10.24
N ALA A 277 14.20 8.31 -9.76
CA ALA A 277 14.21 9.68 -10.26
C ALA A 277 14.66 9.76 -11.72
N PHE A 278 15.72 9.03 -12.09
CA PHE A 278 16.25 8.98 -13.46
C PHE A 278 15.26 8.35 -14.45
N GLU A 279 14.63 7.23 -14.10
CA GLU A 279 13.63 6.57 -14.95
C GLU A 279 12.37 7.43 -15.10
N ARG A 280 11.86 8.05 -14.03
CA ARG A 280 10.74 9.01 -14.11
C ARG A 280 11.09 10.23 -14.97
N LEU A 281 12.31 10.76 -14.86
CA LEU A 281 12.77 11.86 -15.71
C LEU A 281 12.92 11.41 -17.17
N SER A 282 13.30 10.16 -17.42
CA SER A 282 13.42 9.62 -18.79
C SER A 282 12.07 9.34 -19.47
N THR A 283 10.99 9.19 -18.70
CA THR A 283 9.63 9.07 -19.23
C THR A 283 9.00 10.42 -19.59
N TYR A 284 9.52 11.53 -19.07
CA TYR A 284 9.25 12.84 -19.66
C TYR A 284 10.17 12.95 -20.89
N VAL A 285 9.58 13.20 -22.05
CA VAL A 285 10.29 13.29 -23.33
C VAL A 285 11.51 14.19 -23.17
N VAL A 286 12.70 13.59 -23.08
CA VAL A 286 13.95 14.31 -23.32
C VAL A 286 13.93 14.57 -24.82
N PRO A 287 13.84 15.83 -25.29
CA PRO A 287 13.86 16.11 -26.72
C PRO A 287 15.08 15.42 -27.32
N ASN A 288 14.92 14.73 -28.46
CA ASN A 288 15.99 13.91 -29.06
C ASN A 288 17.32 14.67 -29.19
N GLU A 289 17.25 15.98 -29.42
CA GLU A 289 18.40 16.89 -29.50
C GLU A 289 19.18 17.01 -28.18
N LEU A 290 18.51 17.02 -27.02
CA LEU A 290 19.17 17.05 -25.71
C LEU A 290 19.81 15.70 -25.37
N ALA A 291 19.16 14.59 -25.75
CA ALA A 291 19.70 13.25 -25.59
C ALA A 291 20.94 13.01 -26.47
N GLU A 292 20.91 13.50 -27.72
CA GLU A 292 22.07 13.48 -28.63
C GLU A 292 23.19 14.41 -28.15
N GLY A 293 22.84 15.61 -27.67
CA GLY A 293 23.81 16.54 -27.08
C GLY A 293 24.53 15.95 -25.87
N LEU A 294 23.80 15.32 -24.94
CA LEU A 294 24.39 14.65 -23.78
C LEU A 294 25.26 13.45 -24.17
N ARG A 295 24.86 12.67 -25.17
CA ARG A 295 25.68 11.56 -25.71
C ARG A 295 26.96 12.07 -26.36
N LYS A 296 26.90 13.18 -27.11
CA LYS A 296 28.07 13.82 -27.72
C LYS A 296 29.03 14.34 -26.65
N VAL A 297 28.52 15.06 -25.65
CA VAL A 297 29.33 15.56 -24.51
C VAL A 297 29.99 14.40 -23.75
N ALA A 298 29.26 13.29 -23.51
CA ALA A 298 29.83 12.12 -22.84
C ALA A 298 30.93 11.44 -23.67
N LYS A 299 30.77 11.38 -25.00
CA LYS A 299 31.77 10.84 -25.93
C LYS A 299 33.02 11.71 -25.99
N ASP A 300 32.86 13.01 -26.25
CA ASP A 300 33.97 13.97 -26.36
C ASP A 300 34.76 14.02 -25.05
N ARG A 301 34.06 13.95 -23.91
CA ARG A 301 34.68 13.89 -22.58
C ARG A 301 35.49 12.62 -22.35
N LYS A 302 35.02 11.48 -22.85
CA LYS A 302 35.73 10.20 -22.71
C LYS A 302 36.99 10.19 -23.57
N GLU A 303 36.90 10.72 -24.79
CA GLU A 303 38.05 10.88 -25.69
C GLU A 303 39.09 11.88 -25.11
N GLU A 304 38.64 12.92 -24.41
CA GLU A 304 39.51 13.85 -23.69
C GLU A 304 40.22 13.18 -22.49
N GLU A 305 39.50 12.38 -21.69
CA GLU A 305 40.07 11.60 -20.58
C GLU A 305 41.02 10.49 -21.04
N GLU A 306 40.90 10.01 -22.28
CA GLU A 306 41.84 9.05 -22.88
C GLU A 306 43.11 9.73 -23.42
N ARG A 307 43.02 10.99 -23.87
CA ARG A 307 44.18 11.78 -24.34
C ARG A 307 45.00 12.41 -23.22
N ASP A 308 44.38 12.69 -22.07
CA ASP A 308 45.05 13.26 -20.89
C ASP A 308 44.81 12.41 -19.63
N PRO A 309 45.74 11.48 -19.32
CA PRO A 309 45.65 10.61 -18.15
C PRO A 309 45.64 11.36 -16.82
N GLU A 310 46.26 12.54 -16.76
CA GLU A 310 46.33 13.34 -15.54
C GLU A 310 44.96 14.01 -15.27
N LEU A 311 44.29 14.45 -16.34
CA LEU A 311 42.92 14.96 -16.28
C LEU A 311 41.92 13.88 -15.82
N ARG A 312 42.10 12.64 -16.30
CA ARG A 312 41.33 11.48 -15.86
C ARG A 312 41.52 11.21 -14.37
N GLN A 313 42.76 11.23 -13.87
CA GLN A 313 43.07 11.01 -12.46
C GLN A 313 42.51 12.13 -11.56
N ARG A 314 42.59 13.40 -11.99
CA ARG A 314 41.98 14.55 -11.30
C ARG A 314 40.45 14.43 -11.24
N ARG A 315 39.80 14.00 -12.33
CA ARG A 315 38.34 13.81 -12.38
C ARG A 315 37.87 12.61 -11.58
N GLU A 316 38.62 11.50 -11.54
CA GLU A 316 38.31 10.37 -10.64
C GLU A 316 38.42 10.77 -9.16
N THR A 317 39.43 11.58 -8.83
CA THR A 317 39.61 12.14 -7.49
C THR A 317 38.43 13.07 -7.16
N MET A 318 38.01 13.95 -8.07
CA MET A 318 36.82 14.78 -7.87
C MET A 318 35.52 13.96 -7.77
N ARG A 319 35.34 12.87 -8.52
CA ARG A 319 34.14 12.00 -8.42
C ARG A 319 34.05 11.32 -7.05
N LYS A 320 35.18 10.92 -6.46
CA LYS A 320 35.24 10.38 -5.09
C LYS A 320 34.82 11.42 -4.05
N HIS A 321 35.26 12.67 -4.21
CA HIS A 321 34.88 13.77 -3.32
C HIS A 321 33.44 14.26 -3.57
N ALA A 322 32.98 14.27 -4.81
CA ALA A 322 31.63 14.69 -5.20
C ALA A 322 30.55 13.72 -4.68
N ARG A 323 30.82 12.43 -4.48
CA ARG A 323 29.86 11.52 -3.81
C ARG A 323 29.43 12.00 -2.41
N VAL A 324 30.24 12.85 -1.76
CA VAL A 324 29.94 13.43 -0.44
C VAL A 324 29.19 14.78 -0.55
N ALA A 325 29.26 15.48 -1.70
CA ALA A 325 28.76 16.85 -1.85
C ALA A 325 27.76 17.09 -3.01
N PHE A 326 27.51 16.12 -3.89
CA PHE A 326 26.79 16.33 -5.16
C PHE A 326 25.29 16.09 -5.09
N VAL A 327 24.80 15.32 -4.11
CA VAL A 327 23.36 15.09 -3.91
C VAL A 327 22.61 16.40 -3.56
N PRO A 328 23.14 17.30 -2.69
CA PRO A 328 22.50 18.58 -2.41
C PRO A 328 22.46 19.53 -3.61
N LEU A 329 23.54 19.57 -4.41
CA LEU A 329 23.66 20.52 -5.53
C LEU A 329 22.74 20.15 -6.71
N VAL A 330 22.56 18.86 -6.99
CA VAL A 330 21.63 18.38 -8.02
C VAL A 330 20.18 18.60 -7.58
N LEU A 331 19.86 18.38 -6.31
CA LEU A 331 18.54 18.71 -5.76
C LEU A 331 18.27 20.23 -5.80
N PHE A 332 19.29 21.06 -5.55
CA PHE A 332 19.20 22.51 -5.64
C PHE A 332 18.97 22.99 -7.09
N LEU A 333 19.72 22.44 -8.06
CA LEU A 333 19.56 22.78 -9.48
C LEU A 333 18.22 22.30 -10.06
N VAL A 334 17.77 21.10 -9.68
CA VAL A 334 16.44 20.59 -10.09
C VAL A 334 15.33 21.41 -9.42
N GLY A 335 15.47 21.78 -8.15
CA GLY A 335 14.54 22.67 -7.46
C GLY A 335 14.51 24.08 -8.07
N TYR A 336 15.66 24.62 -8.48
CA TYR A 336 15.79 25.92 -9.13
C TYR A 336 15.16 25.93 -10.55
N LEU A 337 15.37 24.86 -11.32
CA LEU A 337 14.74 24.70 -12.64
C LEU A 337 13.22 24.54 -12.54
N VAL A 338 12.72 23.80 -11.54
CA VAL A 338 11.27 23.68 -11.27
C VAL A 338 10.69 25.02 -10.81
N TYR A 339 11.41 25.77 -9.96
CA TYR A 339 11.01 27.11 -9.51
C TYR A 339 10.92 28.10 -10.69
N MET A 340 11.90 28.09 -11.59
CA MET A 340 11.89 28.94 -12.79
C MET A 340 10.77 28.59 -13.78
N TRP A 341 10.33 27.32 -13.83
CA TRP A 341 9.30 26.86 -14.76
C TRP A 341 7.88 27.00 -14.22
N VAL A 342 7.69 26.93 -12.89
CA VAL A 342 6.36 26.95 -12.24
C VAL A 342 5.98 28.34 -11.71
N LEU A 343 6.96 29.20 -11.38
CA LEU A 343 6.72 30.49 -10.72
C LEU A 343 7.38 31.71 -11.41
N GLY A 344 7.96 31.53 -12.60
CA GLY A 344 8.55 32.63 -13.37
C GLY A 344 7.46 33.58 -13.92
N PRO A 345 7.57 34.90 -13.70
CA PRO A 345 6.58 35.86 -14.20
C PRO A 345 6.63 35.90 -15.74
N GLY A 346 5.52 35.58 -16.38
CA GLY A 346 5.37 35.73 -17.82
C GLY A 346 5.44 37.20 -18.21
N TRP A 347 6.41 37.57 -19.05
CA TRP A 347 6.43 38.83 -19.79
C TRP A 347 7.02 38.64 -21.20
N VAL A 348 6.15 38.86 -22.20
CA VAL A 348 6.32 39.64 -23.45
C VAL A 348 7.54 39.33 -24.35
N PHE A 349 7.30 38.69 -25.50
CA PHE A 349 7.08 39.34 -26.80
C PHE A 349 6.40 38.38 -27.78
#